data_AF-A0A534KSZ6-F1
#
_entry.id   AF-A0A534KSZ6-F1
#
_cell.length_a   1.000
_cell.length_b   1.000
_cell.length_c   1.000
_cell.angle_alpha   90.00
_cell.angle_beta   90.00
_cell.angle_gamma   90.00
#
_symmetry.space_group_name_H-M   'P 1'
#
loop_
_entity.id
_entity.type
_entity.pdbx_description
1 polymer ?
#
loop_
_entity_poly.entity_id
_entity_poly.type
_entity_poly.pdbx_seq_one_letter_code
_entity_poly.pdbx_strand_id
1 'polypeptide(L)'
;MSALVMVLLATSPALASNVHLKGGSHAKPAFFDGGLTLSSSGELAGLGFGDVLVSLTAVGNPTATCTNPGSDTHQPAGHNPAPITVTGSEAIPASEIKNGNTPFAVVTNPPVTPVPKAPECPNSNWIEDITDMAFTSATISVEQPPGTVVLTVSCTFSSPTSDGAVPGSHVSCTSS
;
A
#
# COMPACT_ATOMS: atom_id res chain seq x y z
N MET A 1 4.17 -11.27 62.80
CA MET A 1 4.61 -10.59 61.57
C MET A 1 3.62 -10.97 60.47
N SER A 2 2.83 -10.02 59.96
CA SER A 2 1.88 -10.27 58.86
C SER A 2 2.60 -9.99 57.54
N ALA A 3 2.75 -11.00 56.69
CA ALA A 3 3.37 -10.87 55.38
C ALA A 3 2.30 -10.47 54.36
N LEU A 4 2.39 -9.25 53.83
CA LEU A 4 1.53 -8.76 52.76
C LEU A 4 2.05 -9.32 51.42
N VAL A 5 1.36 -10.30 50.85
CA VAL A 5 1.67 -10.84 49.52
C VAL A 5 1.08 -9.90 48.47
N MET A 6 1.95 -9.18 47.77
CA MET A 6 1.58 -8.27 46.68
C MET A 6 1.51 -9.09 45.38
N VAL A 7 0.28 -9.39 44.93
CA VAL A 7 0.05 -10.07 43.65
C VAL A 7 0.26 -9.06 42.52
N LEU A 8 1.37 -9.16 41.79
CA LEU A 8 1.58 -8.43 40.54
C LEU A 8 0.66 -9.01 39.47
N LEU A 9 -0.41 -8.29 39.15
CA LEU A 9 -1.24 -8.57 37.98
C LEU A 9 -0.45 -8.15 36.73
N ALA A 10 0.13 -9.12 36.03
CA ALA A 10 0.67 -8.88 34.70
C ALA A 10 -0.50 -8.59 33.75
N THR A 11 -0.64 -7.33 33.31
CA THR A 11 -1.59 -6.96 32.26
C THR A 11 -1.05 -7.47 30.93
N SER A 12 -1.48 -8.67 30.51
CA SER A 12 -1.22 -9.14 29.15
C SER A 12 -1.88 -8.18 28.16
N PRO A 13 -1.17 -7.66 27.14
CA PRO A 13 -1.81 -6.87 26.11
C PRO A 13 -2.88 -7.72 25.42
N ALA A 14 -4.10 -7.21 25.31
CA ALA A 14 -5.13 -7.90 24.54
C ALA A 14 -4.70 -7.89 23.07
N LEU A 15 -4.48 -9.08 22.53
CA LEU A 15 -4.10 -9.26 21.13
C LEU A 15 -5.27 -8.91 20.21
N ALA A 16 -4.94 -8.52 18.98
CA ALA A 16 -5.94 -8.35 17.94
C ALA A 16 -6.70 -9.66 17.73
N SER A 17 -8.03 -9.58 17.64
CA SER A 17 -8.89 -10.76 17.49
C SER A 17 -9.84 -10.53 16.33
N ASN A 18 -9.60 -11.24 15.23
CA ASN A 18 -10.36 -11.14 13.99
C ASN A 18 -10.30 -9.73 13.37
N VAL A 19 -9.09 -9.25 13.09
CA VAL A 19 -8.90 -7.97 12.39
C VAL A 19 -9.49 -8.09 10.98
N HIS A 20 -10.30 -7.12 10.60
CA HIS A 20 -10.95 -7.09 9.29
C HIS A 20 -11.23 -5.65 8.85
N LEU A 21 -11.49 -5.48 7.56
CA LEU A 21 -12.04 -4.23 7.04
C LEU A 21 -13.47 -4.05 7.56
N LYS A 22 -13.75 -2.87 8.12
CA LYS A 22 -15.08 -2.52 8.60
C LYS A 22 -16.05 -2.39 7.41
N GLY A 23 -17.27 -2.92 7.57
CA GLY A 23 -18.26 -3.02 6.50
C GLY A 23 -18.67 -4.46 6.15
N GLY A 24 -18.08 -5.46 6.82
CA GLY A 24 -18.46 -6.88 6.70
C GLY A 24 -17.79 -7.58 5.53
N SER A 25 -18.37 -8.70 5.09
CA SER A 25 -17.76 -9.61 4.09
C SER A 25 -17.54 -9.02 2.70
N HIS A 26 -18.15 -7.87 2.41
CA HIS A 26 -18.02 -7.17 1.13
C HIS A 26 -17.25 -5.85 1.26
N ALA A 27 -16.65 -5.58 2.42
CA ALA A 27 -15.84 -4.40 2.63
C ALA A 27 -14.62 -4.42 1.69
N LYS A 28 -14.38 -3.28 1.05
CA LYS A 28 -13.23 -3.05 0.17
C LYS A 28 -12.60 -1.72 0.53
N PRO A 29 -11.27 -1.59 0.49
CA PRO A 29 -10.62 -0.29 0.57
C PRO A 29 -11.04 0.57 -0.64
N ALA A 30 -11.07 1.88 -0.44
CA ALA A 30 -11.11 2.83 -1.55
C ALA A 30 -9.70 3.00 -2.11
N PHE A 31 -9.58 3.16 -3.43
CA PHE A 31 -8.31 3.41 -4.10
C PHE A 31 -8.37 4.68 -4.96
N PHE A 32 -7.26 5.40 -5.02
CA PHE A 32 -7.09 6.56 -5.89
C PHE A 32 -5.72 6.45 -6.58
N ASP A 33 -5.74 6.51 -7.89
CA ASP A 33 -4.56 6.55 -8.74
C ASP A 33 -4.09 7.99 -8.90
N GLY A 34 -2.89 8.29 -8.40
CA GLY A 34 -2.24 9.60 -8.49
C GLY A 34 -1.25 9.70 -9.65
N GLY A 35 -1.33 8.80 -10.63
CA GLY A 35 -0.41 8.66 -11.75
C GLY A 35 0.84 7.90 -11.38
N LEU A 36 1.68 8.43 -10.48
CA LEU A 36 2.90 7.73 -10.03
C LEU A 36 2.74 6.99 -8.70
N THR A 37 1.61 7.17 -8.01
CA THR A 37 1.36 6.65 -6.66
C THR A 37 -0.04 6.08 -6.57
N LEU A 38 -0.22 5.03 -5.78
CA LEU A 38 -1.55 4.54 -5.41
C LEU A 38 -1.85 4.93 -3.96
N SER A 39 -3.01 5.53 -3.75
CA SER A 39 -3.55 5.77 -2.41
C SER A 39 -4.60 4.72 -2.08
N SER A 40 -4.64 4.27 -0.83
CA SER A 40 -5.68 3.39 -0.32
C SER A 40 -6.19 3.88 1.03
N SER A 41 -7.51 3.79 1.26
CA SER A 41 -8.12 4.15 2.53
C SER A 41 -9.24 3.21 2.92
N GLY A 42 -9.51 3.14 4.22
CA GLY A 42 -10.57 2.31 4.77
C GLY A 42 -10.65 2.45 6.28
N GLU A 43 -11.43 1.56 6.90
CA GLU A 43 -11.51 1.44 8.35
C GLU A 43 -11.24 0.01 8.78
N LEU A 44 -10.45 -0.15 9.84
CA LEU A 44 -10.16 -1.44 10.48
C LEU A 44 -11.06 -1.65 11.69
N ALA A 45 -11.35 -2.92 11.97
CA ALA A 45 -12.10 -3.38 13.13
C ALA A 45 -11.46 -4.66 13.70
N GLY A 46 -11.70 -4.95 14.98
CA GLY A 46 -11.14 -6.13 15.65
C GLY A 46 -9.71 -5.95 16.17
N LEU A 47 -9.23 -4.71 16.23
CA LEU A 47 -7.89 -4.39 16.74
C LEU A 47 -7.83 -4.51 18.26
N GLY A 48 -6.66 -4.90 18.76
CA GLY A 48 -6.28 -4.89 20.17
C GLY A 48 -5.73 -3.53 20.64
N PHE A 49 -5.00 -3.52 21.75
CA PHE A 49 -4.47 -2.30 22.40
C PHE A 49 -3.02 -1.95 22.02
N GLY A 50 -2.53 -2.39 20.86
CA GLY A 50 -1.16 -2.12 20.38
C GLY A 50 -1.11 -1.11 19.24
N ASP A 51 0.07 -0.54 18.99
CA ASP A 51 0.31 0.27 17.79
C ASP A 51 0.08 -0.57 16.53
N VAL A 52 -0.37 0.07 15.47
CA VAL A 52 -0.66 -0.58 14.19
C VAL A 52 0.25 -0.02 13.12
N LEU A 53 0.74 -0.90 12.25
CA LEU A 53 1.39 -0.49 11.00
C LEU A 53 0.54 -1.00 9.84
N VAL A 54 0.04 -0.08 9.01
CA VAL A 54 -0.65 -0.41 7.76
C VAL A 54 0.33 -0.18 6.62
N SER A 55 0.56 -1.20 5.80
CA SER A 55 1.44 -1.11 4.62
C SER A 55 0.65 -1.39 3.36
N LEU A 56 0.87 -0.57 2.33
CA LEU A 56 0.30 -0.74 0.99
C LEU A 56 1.44 -1.09 0.03
N THR A 57 1.27 -2.20 -0.69
CA THR A 57 2.13 -2.59 -1.81
C THR A 57 1.27 -2.62 -3.07
N ALA A 58 1.65 -1.89 -4.10
CA ALA A 58 0.91 -1.83 -5.37
C ALA A 58 1.81 -2.21 -6.54
N VAL A 59 1.24 -2.89 -7.54
CA VAL A 59 1.92 -3.27 -8.77
C VAL A 59 1.25 -2.55 -9.94
N GLY A 60 2.04 -1.83 -10.74
CA GLY A 60 1.55 -1.10 -11.90
C GLY A 60 2.45 -1.23 -13.12
N ASN A 61 1.86 -1.00 -14.28
CA ASN A 61 2.57 -0.94 -15.55
C ASN A 61 2.97 0.51 -15.79
N PRO A 62 4.26 0.84 -15.86
CA PRO A 62 4.68 2.22 -16.06
C PRO A 62 4.48 2.66 -17.52
N THR A 63 4.22 3.94 -17.71
CA THR A 63 4.43 4.64 -18.98
C THR A 63 5.69 5.47 -18.84
N ALA A 64 6.63 5.32 -19.76
CA ALA A 64 7.91 6.01 -19.71
C ALA A 64 8.28 6.71 -21.03
N THR A 65 9.07 7.78 -20.91
CA THR A 65 9.63 8.54 -22.01
C THR A 65 11.15 8.45 -21.99
N CYS A 66 11.73 8.13 -23.14
CA CYS A 66 13.16 8.13 -23.37
C CYS A 66 13.62 9.48 -23.92
N THR A 67 14.60 10.10 -23.26
CA THR A 67 15.17 11.41 -23.64
C THR A 67 16.65 11.28 -23.97
N ASN A 68 17.06 11.81 -25.13
CA ASN A 68 18.48 11.94 -25.49
C ASN A 68 19.05 13.23 -24.88
N PRO A 69 19.95 13.16 -23.89
CA PRO A 69 20.48 14.36 -23.25
C PRO A 69 21.36 15.23 -24.18
N GLY A 70 21.89 14.66 -25.27
CA GLY A 70 22.72 15.39 -26.24
C GLY A 70 21.94 16.16 -27.30
N SER A 71 20.68 15.82 -27.54
CA SER A 71 19.85 16.43 -28.59
C SER A 71 18.44 16.84 -28.15
N ASP A 72 18.10 16.63 -26.87
CA ASP A 72 16.78 16.87 -26.28
C ASP A 72 15.63 16.19 -27.06
N THR A 73 15.94 15.04 -27.68
CA THR A 73 14.98 14.29 -28.48
C THR A 73 14.25 13.29 -27.60
N HIS A 74 12.92 13.29 -27.67
CA HIS A 74 12.06 12.38 -26.90
C HIS A 74 11.48 11.29 -27.78
N GLN A 75 11.35 10.09 -27.23
CA GLN A 75 10.60 9.00 -27.82
C GLN A 75 9.94 8.15 -26.73
N PRO A 76 8.86 7.41 -27.04
CA PRO A 76 8.31 6.43 -26.13
C PRO A 76 9.37 5.39 -25.73
N ALA A 77 9.35 4.96 -24.47
CA ALA A 77 10.06 3.74 -24.06
C ALA A 77 9.52 2.51 -24.79
N GLY A 78 10.29 1.41 -24.78
CA GLY A 78 9.95 0.15 -25.42
C GLY A 78 8.52 -0.35 -25.12
N HIS A 79 8.00 -1.18 -26.03
CA HIS A 79 6.57 -1.50 -26.10
C HIS A 79 5.97 -2.34 -24.95
N ASN A 80 6.74 -2.73 -23.93
CA ASN A 80 6.19 -3.56 -22.85
C ASN A 80 7.03 -3.48 -21.55
N PRO A 81 6.93 -2.38 -20.80
CA PRO A 81 7.72 -2.25 -19.60
C PRO A 81 7.40 -3.31 -18.56
N ALA A 82 8.43 -3.73 -17.84
CA ALA A 82 8.25 -4.62 -16.71
C ALA A 82 7.36 -3.94 -15.64
N PRO A 83 6.38 -4.63 -15.04
CA PRO A 83 5.59 -4.07 -13.95
C PRO A 83 6.49 -3.62 -12.79
N ILE A 84 6.16 -2.46 -12.21
CA ILE A 84 6.88 -1.88 -11.09
C ILE A 84 6.04 -2.03 -9.83
N THR A 85 6.73 -2.39 -8.74
CA THR A 85 6.15 -2.44 -7.41
C THR A 85 6.50 -1.16 -6.66
N VAL A 86 5.49 -0.51 -6.08
CA VAL A 86 5.65 0.64 -5.18
C VAL A 86 5.04 0.33 -3.82
N THR A 87 5.58 0.95 -2.77
CA THR A 87 5.15 0.69 -1.39
C THR A 87 4.99 1.98 -0.59
N GLY A 88 4.10 1.94 0.40
CA GLY A 88 3.91 3.00 1.39
C GLY A 88 3.42 2.41 2.70
N SER A 89 3.49 3.19 3.78
CA SER A 89 2.97 2.77 5.08
C SER A 89 2.53 3.94 5.95
N GLU A 90 1.66 3.63 6.90
CA GLU A 90 1.15 4.53 7.93
C GLU A 90 1.25 3.83 9.28
N ALA A 91 1.85 4.52 10.26
CA ALA A 91 1.86 4.07 11.64
C ALA A 91 0.72 4.73 12.41
N ILE A 92 -0.10 3.93 13.06
CA ILE A 92 -1.27 4.37 13.84
C ILE A 92 -1.00 4.03 15.31
N PRO A 93 -0.79 5.03 16.19
CA PRO A 93 -0.60 4.80 17.62
C PRO A 93 -1.80 4.13 18.28
N ALA A 94 -1.57 3.30 19.30
CA ALA A 94 -2.61 2.63 20.07
C ALA A 94 -3.64 3.61 20.67
N SER A 95 -3.24 4.85 20.94
CA SER A 95 -4.11 5.92 21.47
C SER A 95 -5.20 6.37 20.49
N GLU A 96 -4.99 6.16 19.19
CA GLU A 96 -5.94 6.50 18.11
C GLU A 96 -6.98 5.40 17.90
N ILE A 97 -6.71 4.18 18.38
CA ILE A 97 -7.65 3.07 18.34
C ILE A 97 -8.79 3.33 19.33
N LYS A 98 -10.01 3.45 18.81
CA LYS A 98 -11.24 3.64 19.61
C LYS A 98 -12.11 2.41 19.48
N ASN A 99 -12.34 1.72 20.59
CA ASN A 99 -13.16 0.50 20.66
C ASN A 99 -12.72 -0.61 19.67
N GLY A 100 -11.42 -0.74 19.42
CA GLY A 100 -10.87 -1.71 18.48
C GLY A 100 -11.03 -1.31 17.00
N ASN A 101 -11.29 -0.02 16.73
CA ASN A 101 -11.43 0.53 15.39
C ASN A 101 -10.47 1.70 15.16
N THR A 102 -10.04 1.85 13.91
CA THR A 102 -9.32 3.03 13.43
C THR A 102 -9.47 3.16 11.91
N PRO A 103 -9.60 4.37 11.34
CA PRO A 103 -9.38 4.57 9.91
C PRO A 103 -7.90 4.37 9.55
N PHE A 104 -7.62 4.18 8.27
CA PHE A 104 -6.29 4.27 7.68
C PHE A 104 -6.35 4.98 6.32
N ALA A 105 -5.26 5.63 5.94
CA ALA A 105 -5.03 6.24 4.65
C ALA A 105 -3.54 6.17 4.29
N VAL A 106 -3.19 5.26 3.40
CA VAL A 106 -1.80 5.02 2.97
C VAL A 106 -1.62 5.47 1.53
N VAL A 107 -0.51 6.15 1.24
CA VAL A 107 -0.08 6.50 -0.11
C VAL A 107 1.27 5.82 -0.36
N THR A 108 1.44 5.17 -1.51
CA THR A 108 2.74 4.62 -1.89
C THR A 108 3.72 5.74 -2.21
N ASN A 109 5.02 5.49 -2.03
CA ASN A 109 6.04 6.31 -2.66
C ASN A 109 5.99 6.16 -4.19
N PRO A 110 6.38 7.18 -4.96
CA PRO A 110 6.52 7.04 -6.41
C PRO A 110 7.67 6.07 -6.76
N PRO A 111 7.69 5.53 -7.99
CA PRO A 111 8.81 4.71 -8.45
C PRO A 111 10.09 5.54 -8.56
N VAL A 112 11.24 4.88 -8.54
CA VAL A 112 12.52 5.55 -8.82
C VAL A 112 12.56 5.94 -10.30
N THR A 113 12.71 7.23 -10.56
CA THR A 113 12.87 7.81 -11.89
C THR A 113 13.92 8.93 -11.86
N PRO A 114 14.82 9.05 -12.85
CA PRO A 114 14.94 8.21 -14.05
C PRO A 114 15.37 6.76 -13.78
N VAL A 115 14.98 5.84 -14.67
CA VAL A 115 15.32 4.41 -14.56
C VAL A 115 16.83 4.22 -14.82
N PRO A 116 17.57 3.56 -13.91
CA PRO A 116 18.99 3.32 -14.09
C PRO A 116 19.29 2.52 -15.37
N LYS A 117 20.26 3.00 -16.17
CA LYS A 117 20.70 2.42 -17.45
C LYS A 117 19.66 2.46 -18.59
N ALA A 118 18.46 3.00 -18.34
CA ALA A 118 17.42 3.20 -19.34
C ALA A 118 17.22 1.95 -20.25
N PRO A 119 16.92 0.77 -19.66
CA PRO A 119 16.91 -0.50 -20.37
C PRO A 119 15.93 -0.52 -21.55
N GLU A 120 14.94 0.36 -21.56
CA GLU A 120 13.91 0.42 -22.61
C GLU A 120 14.15 1.54 -23.62
N CYS A 121 15.26 2.25 -23.50
CA CYS A 121 15.69 3.29 -24.42
C CYS A 121 16.71 2.77 -25.45
N PRO A 122 16.95 3.50 -26.56
CA PRO A 122 17.79 3.00 -27.66
C PRO A 122 19.21 2.61 -27.26
N ASN A 123 19.77 3.24 -26.23
CA ASN A 123 21.03 2.86 -25.60
C ASN A 123 21.18 3.51 -24.22
N SER A 124 22.18 3.07 -23.46
CA SER A 124 22.44 3.51 -22.07
C SER A 124 22.86 4.98 -21.90
N ASN A 125 23.01 5.76 -22.97
CA ASN A 125 23.24 7.20 -22.88
C ASN A 125 21.93 8.01 -22.86
N TRP A 126 20.78 7.36 -23.05
CA TRP A 126 19.46 7.97 -22.92
C TRP A 126 19.00 7.92 -21.47
N ILE A 127 18.07 8.81 -21.12
CA ILE A 127 17.40 8.88 -19.83
C ILE A 127 15.99 8.32 -20.01
N GLU A 128 15.52 7.50 -19.07
CA GLU A 128 14.16 6.93 -19.09
C GLU A 128 13.37 7.48 -17.90
N ASP A 129 12.40 8.34 -18.18
CA ASP A 129 11.55 8.98 -17.18
C ASP A 129 10.19 8.29 -17.13
N ILE A 130 9.80 7.77 -15.96
CA ILE A 130 8.47 7.21 -15.76
C ILE A 130 7.53 8.39 -15.51
N THR A 131 6.55 8.53 -16.39
CA THR A 131 5.61 9.66 -16.37
C THR A 131 4.26 9.29 -15.75
N ASP A 132 3.91 8.00 -15.75
CA ASP A 132 2.63 7.50 -15.25
C ASP A 132 2.72 6.01 -14.89
N MET A 133 1.79 5.48 -14.10
CA MET A 133 1.63 4.06 -13.78
C MET A 133 0.16 3.64 -13.73
N ALA A 134 -0.18 2.65 -14.57
CA ALA A 134 -1.49 2.00 -14.51
C ALA A 134 -1.44 0.78 -13.57
N PHE A 135 -2.01 0.90 -12.38
CA PHE A 135 -2.01 -0.14 -11.36
C PHE A 135 -2.91 -1.32 -11.73
N THR A 136 -2.48 -2.54 -11.36
CA THR A 136 -3.19 -3.79 -11.65
C THR A 136 -3.58 -4.57 -10.40
N SER A 137 -2.82 -4.40 -9.31
CA SER A 137 -3.11 -5.01 -8.02
C SER A 137 -2.57 -4.19 -6.86
N ALA A 138 -3.11 -4.44 -5.67
CA ALA A 138 -2.68 -3.85 -4.43
C ALA A 138 -2.85 -4.84 -3.27
N THR A 139 -1.90 -4.85 -2.34
CA THR A 139 -1.95 -5.62 -1.10
C THR A 139 -1.82 -4.68 0.07
N ILE A 140 -2.74 -4.78 1.03
CA ILE A 140 -2.67 -4.10 2.32
C ILE A 140 -2.29 -5.13 3.38
N SER A 141 -1.21 -4.88 4.10
CA SER A 141 -0.80 -5.64 5.28
C SER A 141 -1.03 -4.80 6.52
N VAL A 142 -1.66 -5.38 7.53
CA VAL A 142 -1.86 -4.75 8.84
C VAL A 142 -1.10 -5.57 9.87
N GLU A 143 -0.25 -4.88 10.63
CA GLU A 143 0.52 -5.47 11.73
C GLU A 143 0.10 -4.87 13.06
N GLN A 144 -0.10 -5.71 14.09
CA GLN A 144 -0.39 -5.27 15.45
C GLN A 144 0.12 -6.28 16.51
N PRO A 145 1.12 -5.92 17.34
CA PRO A 145 2.01 -4.76 17.16
C PRO A 145 2.84 -4.89 15.86
N PRO A 146 3.56 -3.83 15.42
CA PRO A 146 4.45 -3.93 14.25
C PRO A 146 5.41 -5.12 14.37
N GLY A 147 5.54 -5.89 13.28
CA GLY A 147 6.22 -7.17 13.21
C GLY A 147 5.30 -8.40 13.35
N THR A 148 4.01 -8.22 13.69
CA THR A 148 3.01 -9.31 13.76
C THR A 148 1.85 -9.01 12.82
N VAL A 149 1.81 -9.67 11.66
CA VAL A 149 0.71 -9.51 10.69
C VAL A 149 -0.59 -10.09 11.27
N VAL A 150 -1.64 -9.28 11.28
CA VAL A 150 -2.97 -9.62 11.81
C VAL A 150 -4.08 -9.58 10.76
N LEU A 151 -3.83 -8.97 9.60
CA LEU A 151 -4.71 -8.98 8.43
C LEU A 151 -3.89 -8.73 7.17
N THR A 152 -4.14 -9.52 6.12
CA THR A 152 -3.72 -9.22 4.76
C THR A 152 -4.94 -9.07 3.85
N VAL A 153 -5.01 -8.00 3.09
CA VAL A 153 -6.05 -7.77 2.06
C VAL A 153 -5.38 -7.71 0.69
N SER A 154 -5.64 -8.70 -0.15
CA SER A 154 -5.14 -8.76 -1.53
C SER A 154 -6.25 -8.32 -2.48
N CYS A 155 -5.99 -7.28 -3.27
CA CYS A 155 -6.93 -6.71 -4.22
C CYS A 155 -6.40 -6.76 -5.66
N THR A 156 -7.30 -6.99 -6.60
CA THR A 156 -7.06 -6.89 -8.04
C THR A 156 -8.00 -5.87 -8.67
N PHE A 157 -7.54 -5.24 -9.75
CA PHE A 157 -8.34 -4.34 -10.57
C PHE A 157 -8.74 -5.05 -11.86
N SER A 158 -10.02 -5.00 -12.23
CA SER A 158 -10.55 -5.69 -13.43
C SER A 158 -9.96 -5.17 -14.74
N SER A 159 -9.40 -3.97 -14.72
CA SER A 159 -8.59 -3.35 -15.76
C SER A 159 -7.47 -2.55 -15.08
N PRO A 160 -6.34 -2.27 -15.76
CA PRO A 160 -5.38 -1.30 -15.28
C PRO A 160 -6.08 0.02 -14.92
N THR A 161 -5.65 0.63 -13.83
CA THR A 161 -6.22 1.90 -13.36
C THR A 161 -5.85 3.04 -14.30
N SER A 162 -6.53 4.17 -14.09
CA SER A 162 -6.22 5.45 -14.70
C SER A 162 -6.35 6.50 -13.62
N ASP A 163 -5.59 7.60 -13.74
CA ASP A 163 -5.63 8.74 -12.81
C ASP A 163 -7.03 9.07 -12.29
N GLY A 164 -7.14 9.16 -10.98
CA GLY A 164 -8.37 9.45 -10.27
C GLY A 164 -8.88 8.31 -9.39
N ALA A 165 -10.15 8.42 -8.99
CA ALA A 165 -10.78 7.44 -8.13
C ALA A 165 -10.99 6.11 -8.88
N VAL A 166 -10.53 5.00 -8.31
CA VAL A 166 -10.76 3.67 -8.87
C VAL A 166 -12.19 3.23 -8.51
N PRO A 167 -13.06 2.94 -9.50
CA PRO A 167 -14.43 2.52 -9.20
C PRO A 167 -14.46 1.22 -8.37
N GLY A 168 -15.21 1.21 -7.27
CA GLY A 168 -15.31 0.03 -6.39
C GLY A 168 -15.87 -1.23 -7.07
N SER A 169 -16.56 -1.09 -8.21
CA SER A 169 -16.99 -2.19 -9.07
C SER A 169 -15.83 -2.87 -9.80
N HIS A 170 -14.71 -2.17 -9.99
CA HIS A 170 -13.50 -2.70 -10.64
C HIS A 170 -12.54 -3.35 -9.63
N VAL A 171 -12.77 -3.16 -8.33
CA VAL A 171 -11.94 -3.68 -7.25
C VAL A 171 -12.49 -5.01 -6.76
N SER A 172 -11.65 -6.05 -6.71
CA SER A 172 -11.98 -7.34 -6.08
C SER A 172 -10.93 -7.66 -5.04
N CYS A 173 -11.34 -7.92 -3.79
CA CYS A 173 -10.42 -8.15 -2.68
C CYS A 173 -10.74 -9.44 -1.92
N THR A 174 -9.70 -10.06 -1.38
CA THR A 174 -9.78 -11.21 -0.46
C THR A 174 -8.95 -10.92 0.79
N SER A 175 -9.47 -11.27 1.96
CA SER A 175 -8.77 -11.09 3.24
C SER A 175 -8.33 -12.44 3.82
N SER A 176 -7.16 -12.47 4.47
CA SER A 176 -6.61 -13.64 5.19
C SER A 176 -5.88 -13.24 6.45
#